data_AF-A0A938SKL2-F1
#
_entry.id   AF-A0A938SKL2-F1
#
_cell.length_a   1.000
_cell.length_b   1.000
_cell.length_c   1.000
_cell.angle_alpha   90.00
_cell.angle_beta   90.00
_cell.angle_gamma   90.00
#
_symmetry.space_group_name_H-M   'P 1'
#
loop_
_entity.id
_entity.type
_entity.pdbx_description
1 polymer ?
#
loop_
_entity_poly.entity_id
_entity_poly.type
_entity_poly.pdbx_seq_one_letter_code
_entity_poly.pdbx_strand_id
1 'polypeptide(L)'
;MSSIPQYSFELTNFVLGFSAGMIVAIAFLRPRIGQIVARAIGTILLMFGVGLLSWAVFAISTDGAIAAIEYGSILVEDASEVIGWGAGAFFGGIVALWLSFQRLGARD
;
A
#
# COMPACT_ATOMS: atom_id res chain seq x y z
N MET A 1 19.73 -7.74 -20.14
CA MET A 1 18.75 -8.37 -19.24
C MET A 1 19.52 -9.07 -18.13
N SER A 2 19.84 -8.36 -17.05
CA SER A 2 20.56 -8.93 -15.91
C SER A 2 19.59 -9.78 -15.09
N SER A 3 19.73 -11.10 -15.14
CA SER A 3 19.03 -12.03 -14.28
C SER A 3 19.41 -11.73 -12.83
N ILE A 4 18.53 -11.05 -12.10
CA ILE A 4 18.64 -10.96 -10.63
C ILE A 4 18.66 -12.42 -10.14
N PRO A 5 19.70 -12.85 -9.41
CA PRO A 5 19.82 -14.24 -8.98
C PRO A 5 18.61 -14.60 -8.12
N GLN A 6 17.89 -15.69 -8.45
CA GLN A 6 16.67 -16.11 -7.73
C GLN A 6 16.83 -16.10 -6.19
N TYR A 7 18.01 -16.46 -5.70
CA TYR A 7 18.37 -16.42 -4.29
C TYR A 7 18.25 -15.03 -3.63
N SER A 8 18.56 -13.93 -4.35
CA SER A 8 18.43 -12.59 -3.77
C SER A 8 16.98 -12.17 -3.64
N PHE A 9 16.09 -12.60 -4.55
CA PHE A 9 14.66 -12.31 -4.48
C PHE A 9 13.99 -13.03 -3.30
N GLU A 10 14.28 -14.32 -3.12
CA GLU A 10 13.75 -15.09 -1.98
C GLU A 10 14.23 -14.53 -0.64
N LEU A 11 15.51 -14.19 -0.53
CA LEU A 11 16.07 -13.61 0.69
C LEU A 11 15.49 -12.23 0.98
N THR A 12 15.23 -11.42 -0.05
CA THR A 12 14.54 -10.13 0.10
C THR A 12 13.13 -10.32 0.63
N ASN A 13 12.35 -11.25 0.05
CA ASN A 13 10.99 -11.53 0.53
C ASN A 13 10.97 -12.08 1.95
N PHE A 14 11.93 -12.94 2.31
CA PHE A 14 12.08 -13.44 3.67
C PHE A 14 12.35 -12.30 4.66
N VAL A 15 13.29 -11.41 4.35
CA VAL A 15 13.63 -10.26 5.21
C VAL A 15 12.44 -9.28 5.31
N LEU A 16 11.73 -9.03 4.22
CA LEU A 16 10.52 -8.19 4.23
C LEU A 16 9.41 -8.81 5.07
N GLY A 17 9.16 -10.11 4.93
CA GLY A 17 8.17 -10.83 5.73
C GLY A 17 8.53 -10.86 7.22
N PHE A 18 9.79 -11.16 7.55
CA PHE A 18 10.29 -11.17 8.92
C PHE A 18 10.21 -9.80 9.59
N SER A 19 10.63 -8.74 8.88
CA SER A 19 10.55 -7.37 9.38
C SER A 19 9.09 -6.91 9.58
N ALA A 20 8.19 -7.22 8.65
CA ALA A 20 6.76 -6.96 8.81
C ALA A 20 6.18 -7.68 10.04
N GLY A 21 6.51 -8.96 10.23
CA GLY A 21 6.10 -9.73 11.41
C GLY A 21 6.60 -9.12 12.72
N MET A 22 7.86 -8.69 12.76
CA MET A 22 8.45 -8.00 13.92
C MET A 22 7.74 -6.68 14.23
N ILE A 23 7.43 -5.87 13.21
CA ILE A 23 6.68 -4.62 13.37
C ILE A 23 5.29 -4.90 13.98
N VAL A 24 4.60 -5.93 13.49
CA VAL A 24 3.30 -6.35 14.04
C VAL A 24 3.43 -6.80 15.50
N ALA A 25 4.42 -7.63 15.82
CA ALA A 25 4.68 -8.07 17.19
C ALA A 25 4.96 -6.89 18.13
N ILE A 26 5.82 -5.95 17.71
CA ILE A 26 6.10 -4.73 18.47
C ILE A 26 4.84 -3.87 18.63
N ALA A 27 3.99 -3.79 17.61
CA ALA A 27 2.73 -3.05 17.67
C ALA A 27 1.75 -3.66 18.70
N PHE A 28 1.76 -4.98 18.87
CA PHE A 28 1.00 -5.65 19.94
C PHE A 28 1.59 -5.37 21.33
N LEU A 29 2.92 -5.41 21.50
CA LEU A 29 3.56 -5.14 22.79
C LEU A 29 3.48 -3.65 23.20
N ARG A 30 3.54 -2.73 22.23
CA ARG A 30 3.55 -1.27 22.46
C ARG A 30 2.51 -0.59 21.58
N PRO A 31 1.25 -0.44 22.06
CA PRO A 31 0.15 0.07 21.24
C PRO A 31 0.37 1.50 20.72
N ARG A 32 1.15 2.34 21.43
CA ARG A 32 1.53 3.68 20.95
C ARG A 32 2.39 3.63 19.68
N ILE A 33 3.32 2.68 19.60
CA ILE A 33 4.17 2.51 18.41
C ILE A 33 3.33 1.96 17.26
N GLY A 34 2.46 0.99 17.54
CA GLY A 34 1.51 0.46 16.55
C GLY A 34 0.62 1.54 15.93
N GLN A 35 0.16 2.52 16.72
CA GLN A 35 -0.63 3.65 16.21
C GLN A 35 0.17 4.56 15.27
N ILE A 36 1.41 4.89 15.61
CA ILE A 36 2.27 5.73 14.76
C ILE A 36 2.53 5.03 13.43
N VAL A 37 2.85 3.73 13.49
CA VAL A 37 3.07 2.92 12.29
C VAL A 37 1.80 2.81 11.44
N ALA A 38 0.65 2.53 12.06
CA ALA A 38 -0.63 2.47 11.36
C ALA A 38 -1.01 3.80 10.70
N ARG A 39 -0.70 4.94 11.34
CA ARG A 39 -0.90 6.26 10.74
C ARG A 39 -0.01 6.49 9.54
N ALA A 40 1.28 6.16 9.65
CA ALA A 40 2.22 6.31 8.55
C ALA A 40 1.79 5.46 7.35
N ILE A 41 1.52 4.17 7.58
CA ILE A 41 1.04 3.23 6.56
C ILE A 41 -0.29 3.73 5.96
N GLY A 42 -1.26 4.10 6.80
CA GLY A 42 -2.57 4.57 6.33
C GLY A 42 -2.47 5.85 5.48
N THR A 43 -1.57 6.77 5.84
CA THR A 43 -1.30 7.99 5.06
C THR A 43 -0.68 7.66 3.71
N ILE A 44 0.31 6.76 3.69
CA ILE A 44 0.97 6.31 2.45
C ILE A 44 -0.06 5.63 1.53
N LEU A 45 -0.89 4.74 2.06
CA LEU A 45 -1.95 4.07 1.31
C LEU A 45 -2.97 5.07 0.74
N LEU A 46 -3.35 6.09 1.52
CA LEU A 46 -4.24 7.15 1.05
C LEU A 46 -3.63 7.93 -0.11
N MET A 47 -2.39 8.41 0.05
CA MET A 47 -1.70 9.18 -1.00
C MET A 47 -1.54 8.33 -2.27
N PHE A 48 -1.17 7.06 -2.10
CA PHE A 48 -1.02 6.12 -3.21
C PHE A 48 -2.37 5.84 -3.90
N GLY A 49 -3.43 5.60 -3.13
CA GLY A 49 -4.78 5.39 -3.65
C GLY A 49 -5.32 6.60 -4.41
N VAL A 50 -5.14 7.82 -3.86
CA VAL A 50 -5.49 9.07 -4.55
C VAL A 50 -4.69 9.23 -5.84
N GLY A 51 -3.39 8.92 -5.83
CA GLY A 51 -2.54 8.98 -7.01
C GLY A 51 -3.02 8.05 -8.12
N LEU A 52 -3.28 6.77 -7.79
CA LEU A 52 -3.81 5.78 -8.75
C LEU A 52 -5.18 6.18 -9.28
N LEU A 53 -6.10 6.62 -8.41
CA LEU A 53 -7.43 7.06 -8.83
C LEU A 53 -7.38 8.30 -9.72
N SER A 54 -6.54 9.28 -9.37
CA SER A 54 -6.35 10.49 -10.20
C SER A 54 -5.77 10.13 -11.56
N TRP A 55 -4.83 9.18 -11.59
CA TRP A 55 -4.25 8.67 -12.82
C TRP A 55 -5.29 7.94 -13.69
N ALA A 56 -6.12 7.08 -13.10
CA ALA A 56 -7.22 6.41 -13.81
C ALA A 56 -8.23 7.41 -14.38
N VAL A 57 -8.63 8.42 -13.60
CA VAL A 57 -9.55 9.47 -14.06
C VAL A 57 -8.95 10.24 -15.22
N PHE A 58 -7.66 10.59 -15.15
CA PHE A 58 -6.97 11.30 -16.22
C PHE A 58 -6.90 10.46 -17.51
N ALA A 59 -6.59 9.17 -17.41
CA ALA A 59 -6.55 8.25 -18.55
C ALA A 59 -7.94 8.12 -19.22
N ILE A 60 -9.00 7.93 -18.43
CA ILE A 60 -10.38 7.89 -18.94
C ILE A 60 -10.75 9.21 -19.62
N SER A 61 -10.36 10.36 -19.06
CA SER A 61 -10.73 11.67 -19.59
C SER A 61 -10.03 12.07 -20.90
N THR A 62 -8.91 11.43 -21.24
CA THR A 62 -8.09 11.78 -22.40
C THR A 62 -8.28 10.80 -23.57
N ASP A 63 -9.25 9.88 -23.50
CA ASP A 63 -9.40 8.71 -24.41
C ASP A 63 -8.09 7.91 -24.57
N GLY A 64 -7.12 8.13 -23.68
CA GLY A 64 -5.81 7.54 -23.70
C GLY A 64 -5.88 6.18 -23.01
N ALA A 65 -5.49 5.13 -23.74
CA ALA A 65 -5.11 3.87 -23.12
C ALA A 65 -4.17 4.17 -21.95
N ILE A 66 -4.40 3.55 -20.79
CA ILE A 66 -3.51 3.72 -19.65
C ILE A 66 -2.11 3.35 -20.13
N ALA A 67 -1.17 4.29 -19.99
CA ALA A 67 0.21 4.01 -20.31
C ALA A 67 0.64 2.83 -19.46
N ALA A 68 0.78 1.65 -20.08
CA ALA A 68 1.04 0.41 -19.37
C ALA A 68 2.30 0.59 -18.52
N ILE A 69 2.13 0.55 -17.20
CA ILE A 69 3.27 0.54 -16.29
C ILE A 69 3.66 -0.92 -16.11
N GLU A 70 4.73 -1.32 -16.79
CA GLU A 70 5.37 -2.61 -16.56
C GLU A 70 6.37 -2.46 -15.41
N TYR A 71 6.03 -3.00 -14.24
CA TYR A 71 6.95 -3.09 -13.12
C TYR A 71 7.13 -4.56 -12.70
N GLY A 72 8.22 -5.17 -13.17
CA GLY A 72 8.47 -6.60 -12.92
C GLY A 72 7.46 -7.48 -13.67
N SER A 73 6.70 -8.31 -12.96
CA SER A 73 5.63 -9.15 -13.53
C SER A 73 4.23 -8.52 -13.45
N ILE A 74 4.13 -7.29 -12.96
CA ILE A 74 2.85 -6.58 -12.82
C ILE A 74 2.67 -5.75 -14.08
N LEU A 75 1.69 -6.14 -14.89
CA LEU A 75 1.28 -5.45 -16.10
C LEU A 75 -0.09 -4.85 -15.83
N VAL A 76 -0.15 -3.52 -15.66
CA VAL A 76 -1.42 -2.83 -15.45
C VAL A 76 -1.87 -2.24 -16.78
N GLU A 77 -2.72 -2.97 -17.50
CA GLU A 77 -3.26 -2.56 -18.80
C GLU A 77 -4.68 -1.98 -18.72
N ASP A 78 -5.44 -2.36 -17.68
CA ASP A 78 -6.85 -2.01 -17.60
C ASP A 78 -7.17 -0.90 -16.59
N ALA A 79 -8.07 0.00 -16.98
CA ALA A 79 -8.55 1.07 -16.11
C ALA A 79 -9.30 0.55 -14.89
N SER A 80 -10.02 -0.57 -15.06
CA SER A 80 -10.67 -1.26 -13.95
C SER A 80 -9.65 -1.78 -12.93
N GLU A 81 -8.47 -2.21 -13.36
CA GLU A 81 -7.41 -2.68 -12.46
C GLU A 81 -6.78 -1.52 -11.69
N VAL A 82 -6.41 -0.42 -12.35
CA VAL A 82 -5.90 0.79 -11.67
C VAL A 82 -6.92 1.33 -10.66
N ILE A 83 -8.20 1.36 -11.03
CA ILE A 83 -9.29 1.78 -10.14
C ILE A 83 -9.42 0.82 -8.96
N GLY A 84 -9.34 -0.49 -9.20
CA GLY A 84 -9.41 -1.51 -8.15
C GLY A 84 -8.29 -1.35 -7.11
N TRP A 85 -7.04 -1.26 -7.57
CA TRP A 85 -5.88 -1.02 -6.70
C TRP A 85 -5.96 0.32 -5.99
N GLY A 86 -6.35 1.38 -6.71
CA GLY A 86 -6.49 2.73 -6.18
C GLY A 86 -7.57 2.83 -5.11
N ALA A 87 -8.76 2.30 -5.36
CA ALA A 87 -9.87 2.26 -4.41
C ALA A 87 -9.53 1.39 -3.20
N GLY A 88 -8.93 0.21 -3.41
CA GLY A 88 -8.49 -0.67 -2.34
C GLY A 88 -7.47 0.00 -1.41
N ALA A 89 -6.45 0.64 -1.97
CA ALA A 89 -5.46 1.41 -1.21
C ALA A 89 -6.10 2.60 -0.49
N PHE A 90 -6.99 3.34 -1.15
CA PHE A 90 -7.69 4.48 -0.58
C PHE A 90 -8.56 4.10 0.64
N PHE A 91 -9.47 3.15 0.47
CA PHE A 91 -10.33 2.68 1.56
C PHE A 91 -9.54 1.98 2.66
N GLY A 92 -8.54 1.17 2.30
CA GLY A 92 -7.63 0.55 3.26
C GLY A 92 -6.89 1.59 4.10
N GLY A 93 -6.42 2.67 3.49
CA GLY A 93 -5.79 3.80 4.17
C GLY A 93 -6.74 4.53 5.13
N ILE A 94 -7.99 4.79 4.70
CA ILE A 94 -9.03 5.38 5.55
C ILE A 94 -9.30 4.49 6.77
N VAL A 95 -9.52 3.19 6.56
CA VAL A 95 -9.81 2.24 7.65
C VAL A 95 -8.63 2.16 8.63
N ALA A 96 -7.40 2.08 8.12
CA ALA A 96 -6.20 2.05 8.95
C ALA A 96 -6.07 3.32 9.81
N LEU A 97 -6.32 4.49 9.22
CA LEU A 97 -6.31 5.76 9.96
C LEU A 97 -7.43 5.82 11.00
N TRP A 98 -8.66 5.46 10.62
CA TRP A 98 -9.81 5.42 11.51
C TRP A 98 -9.54 4.55 12.75
N LEU A 99 -9.04 3.32 12.55
CA LEU A 99 -8.67 2.42 13.63
C LEU A 99 -7.53 2.96 14.49
N SER A 100 -6.59 3.70 13.89
CA SER A 100 -5.50 4.35 14.63
C SER A 100 -6.01 5.42 15.62
N PHE A 101 -7.11 6.11 15.29
CA PHE A 101 -7.72 7.15 16.12
C PHE A 101 -8.67 6.57 17.19
N GLN A 102 -9.35 5.47 16.91
CA GLN A 102 -10.29 4.84 17.85
C GLN A 102 -9.64 4.44 19.20
N ARG A 103 -8.39 3.97 19.20
CA ARG A 103 -7.67 3.62 20.45
C ARG A 103 -7.16 4.82 21.26
N LEU A 104 -7.23 6.04 20.73
CA LEU A 104 -6.93 7.26 21.50
C LEU A 104 -8.13 7.73 22.32
N GLY A 105 -9.37 7.55 21.82
CA GLY A 105 -10.58 7.94 22.53
C GLY A 105 -10.98 7.04 23.71
N ALA A 106 -10.32 5.90 23.91
CA ALA A 106 -10.58 4.98 25.03
C ALA A 106 -9.68 5.24 26.26
N ARG A 107 -8.98 6.38 26.30
CA ARG A 107 -8.02 6.74 27.35
C ARG A 107 -8.32 8.07 28.06
N ASP A 108 -9.45 8.69 27.73
CA ASP A 108 -10.00 9.84 28.46
C ASP A 108 -11.25 9.38 29.23
#